data_AF-A0AAE8MZQ4-F1
#
_entry.id   AF-A0AAE8MZQ4-F1
#
_cell.length_a   1.000
_cell.length_b   1.000
_cell.length_c   1.000
_cell.angle_alpha   90.00
_cell.angle_beta   90.00
_cell.angle_gamma   90.00
#
_symmetry.space_group_name_H-M   'P 1'
#
loop_
_entity.id
_entity.type
_entity.pdbx_description
1 polymer ?
#
loop_
_entity_poly.entity_id
_entity_poly.type
_entity_poly.pdbx_seq_one_letter_code
_entity_poly.pdbx_strand_id
1 'polypeptide(L)'
;MSVERLERIRALGPTRNYPTHFSTTSKRWKFESLSHSQPPPSPPIINIQNASTSRVPRRPFEAARLDSELKLVGEYGLRNKREVWRVQLTLSKIRRAARELLTLDEKDPKRLFEGNALIRRLVRVGVLDESRMKLDYVLALKVEDFLERRLQTLVYKLGLAKSIHHARVLIRQRHIRVGKQIVNVPSFIVRLDSQKHIDFAITSPFGGGRFGRVRRKKAKAAEGGDEEEEEDEE
;
A
#
# COMPACT_ATOMS: atom_id res chain seq x y z
N MET A 1 5.95 -67.60 15.64
CA MET A 1 4.48 -67.38 15.55
C MET A 1 4.11 -66.43 16.68
N SER A 2 3.38 -65.35 16.51
CA SER A 2 2.84 -64.66 15.34
C SER A 2 2.55 -63.23 15.85
N VAL A 3 3.25 -62.21 15.35
CA VAL A 3 2.73 -61.18 14.41
C VAL A 3 1.28 -60.74 14.66
N GLU A 4 0.87 -60.52 15.90
CA GLU A 4 -0.43 -59.92 16.25
C GLU A 4 -0.28 -58.70 17.17
N ARG A 5 0.66 -57.80 16.80
CA ARG A 5 0.81 -56.48 17.45
C ARG A 5 0.96 -55.33 16.45
N LEU A 6 0.41 -55.52 15.25
CA LEU A 6 0.51 -54.58 14.13
C LEU A 6 -0.80 -54.49 13.32
N GLU A 7 -1.94 -54.72 13.96
CA GLU A 7 -3.26 -54.48 13.37
C GLU A 7 -3.99 -53.39 14.16
N ARG A 8 -3.90 -52.15 13.68
CA ARG A 8 -4.92 -51.06 13.79
C ARG A 8 -4.39 -49.71 13.30
N ILE A 9 -3.62 -49.68 12.22
CA ILE A 9 -3.37 -48.45 11.47
C ILE A 9 -3.50 -48.78 9.98
N ARG A 10 -4.35 -48.01 9.27
CA ARG A 10 -4.68 -48.04 7.83
C ARG A 10 -5.74 -49.04 7.37
N ALA A 11 -6.99 -48.60 7.41
CA ALA A 11 -7.95 -48.94 6.37
C ALA A 11 -8.86 -47.73 6.14
N LEU A 12 -8.75 -47.12 4.95
CA LEU A 12 -9.77 -46.40 4.17
C LEU A 12 -9.08 -45.37 3.26
N GLY A 13 -8.96 -45.71 1.96
CA GLY A 13 -8.51 -44.78 0.91
C GLY A 13 -8.28 -45.49 -0.44
N PRO A 14 -9.12 -45.28 -1.46
CA PRO A 14 -9.10 -46.05 -2.70
C PRO A 14 -7.98 -45.62 -3.66
N THR A 15 -7.27 -46.61 -4.20
CA THR A 15 -6.26 -46.45 -5.24
C THR A 15 -6.91 -46.18 -6.59
N ARG A 16 -6.57 -45.06 -7.21
CA ARG A 16 -6.91 -44.76 -8.61
C ARG A 16 -6.21 -45.76 -9.54
N ASN A 17 -7.01 -46.52 -10.29
CA ASN A 17 -6.59 -47.38 -11.38
C ASN A 17 -5.84 -46.57 -12.45
N TYR A 18 -4.66 -47.05 -12.85
CA TYR A 18 -4.02 -46.70 -14.11
C TYR A 18 -4.29 -47.84 -15.11
N PRO A 19 -4.86 -47.57 -16.30
CA PRO A 19 -4.89 -48.57 -17.35
C PRO A 19 -3.55 -48.59 -18.09
N THR A 20 -2.76 -49.63 -17.84
CA THR A 20 -1.70 -50.08 -18.73
C THR A 20 -2.33 -50.91 -19.83
N HIS A 21 -2.35 -50.43 -21.08
CA HIS A 21 -2.31 -51.23 -22.33
C HIS A 21 -2.38 -50.24 -23.52
N PHE A 22 -1.25 -49.98 -24.18
CA PHE A 22 -1.21 -49.26 -25.44
C PHE A 22 -0.83 -50.24 -26.54
N SER A 23 -1.84 -50.73 -27.27
CA SER A 23 -1.68 -51.52 -28.48
C SER A 23 -1.18 -50.64 -29.62
N THR A 24 -0.09 -51.05 -30.26
CA THR A 24 0.44 -50.47 -31.49
C THR A 24 -0.52 -50.70 -32.65
N THR A 25 -1.30 -49.67 -33.01
CA THR A 25 -1.91 -49.59 -34.35
C THR A 25 -1.46 -48.31 -35.03
N SER A 26 -0.61 -48.52 -36.03
CA SER A 26 -0.16 -47.51 -36.99
C SER A 26 -1.38 -46.90 -37.69
N LYS A 27 -1.75 -45.68 -37.28
CA LYS A 27 -2.57 -44.79 -38.09
C LYS A 27 -1.68 -43.63 -38.53
N ARG A 28 -1.22 -43.76 -39.76
CA ARG A 28 -0.45 -42.75 -40.51
C ARG A 28 -1.34 -41.52 -40.71
N TRP A 29 -1.16 -40.50 -39.87
CA TRP A 29 -1.77 -39.20 -40.07
C TRP A 29 -1.10 -38.52 -41.26
N LYS A 30 -1.88 -38.20 -42.29
CA LYS A 30 -1.45 -37.35 -43.40
C LYS A 30 -1.11 -35.98 -42.82
N PHE A 31 0.16 -35.62 -42.88
CA PHE A 31 0.66 -34.29 -42.54
C PHE A 31 0.27 -33.36 -43.69
N GLU A 32 -0.89 -32.76 -43.57
CA GLU A 32 -1.33 -31.66 -44.42
C GLU A 32 -0.52 -30.42 -44.04
N SER A 33 0.12 -29.82 -45.04
CA SER A 33 1.06 -28.72 -44.90
C SER A 33 0.37 -27.46 -44.35
N LEU A 34 0.32 -27.33 -43.02
CA LEU A 34 0.01 -26.06 -42.37
C LEU A 34 1.22 -25.13 -42.55
N SER A 35 1.00 -24.08 -43.34
CA SER A 35 1.85 -22.90 -43.48
C SER A 35 2.52 -22.51 -42.16
N HIS A 36 3.83 -22.24 -42.22
CA HIS A 36 4.66 -21.72 -41.14
C HIS A 36 3.96 -20.57 -40.39
N SER A 37 3.31 -20.89 -39.26
CA SER A 37 2.86 -19.90 -38.30
C SER A 37 4.10 -19.36 -37.59
N GLN A 38 4.49 -18.14 -37.92
CA GLN A 38 5.55 -17.41 -37.22
C GLN A 38 5.29 -17.43 -35.69
N PRO A 39 6.32 -17.66 -34.85
CA PRO A 39 6.16 -17.55 -33.40
C PRO A 39 5.68 -16.13 -33.04
N PRO A 40 4.85 -15.97 -32.00
CA PRO A 40 4.34 -14.66 -31.61
C PRO A 40 5.51 -13.71 -31.32
N PRO A 41 5.42 -12.43 -31.71
CA PRO A 41 6.47 -11.46 -31.44
C PRO A 41 6.70 -11.37 -29.93
N SER A 42 7.97 -11.38 -29.51
CA SER A 42 8.32 -11.21 -28.11
C SER A 42 7.79 -9.87 -27.59
N PRO A 43 7.26 -9.82 -26.35
CA PRO A 43 6.77 -8.58 -25.79
C PRO A 43 7.91 -7.54 -25.76
N PRO A 44 7.61 -6.26 -26.03
CA PRO A 44 8.64 -5.22 -26.02
C PRO A 44 9.31 -5.20 -24.65
N ILE A 45 10.64 -5.18 -24.64
CA ILE A 45 11.42 -4.98 -23.42
C ILE A 45 11.11 -3.58 -22.92
N ILE A 46 10.19 -3.48 -21.96
CA ILE A 46 9.90 -2.22 -21.28
C ILE A 46 11.17 -1.85 -20.50
N ASN A 47 11.91 -0.88 -21.00
CA ASN A 47 13.07 -0.35 -20.29
C ASN A 47 12.55 0.43 -19.07
N ILE A 48 12.57 -0.21 -17.90
CA ILE A 48 12.08 0.39 -16.65
C ILE A 48 13.11 1.41 -16.18
N GLN A 49 12.86 2.69 -16.44
CA GLN A 49 13.66 3.78 -15.89
C GLN A 49 13.33 3.98 -14.41
N ASN A 50 14.30 3.68 -13.55
CA ASN A 50 14.20 3.89 -12.11
C ASN A 50 14.80 5.25 -11.71
N ALA A 51 14.14 5.97 -10.82
CA ALA A 51 14.61 7.25 -10.30
C ALA A 51 14.68 7.27 -8.77
N SER A 52 15.64 8.00 -8.22
CA SER A 52 15.77 8.15 -6.77
C SER A 52 14.69 9.08 -6.20
N THR A 53 14.04 8.63 -5.12
CA THR A 53 12.93 9.37 -4.48
C THR A 53 13.38 10.21 -3.29
N SER A 54 14.59 10.02 -2.77
CA SER A 54 15.14 10.71 -1.60
C SER A 54 16.57 11.14 -1.88
N ARG A 55 16.99 12.28 -1.32
CA ARG A 55 18.38 12.72 -1.35
C ARG A 55 18.91 12.78 0.09
N VAL A 56 20.11 12.24 0.30
CA VAL A 56 20.78 12.27 1.61
C VAL A 56 21.30 13.69 1.89
N PRO A 57 21.18 14.20 3.12
CA PRO A 57 21.74 15.49 3.52
C PRO A 57 23.26 15.55 3.29
N ARG A 58 23.78 16.71 2.88
CA ARG A 58 25.22 16.89 2.64
C ARG A 58 26.06 16.77 3.90
N ARG A 59 25.56 17.30 5.02
CA ARG A 59 26.23 17.27 6.34
C ARG A 59 25.49 16.27 7.26
N PRO A 60 26.09 15.10 7.54
CA PRO A 60 25.41 14.05 8.30
C PRO A 60 25.19 14.36 9.79
N PHE A 61 26.11 15.07 10.44
CA PHE A 61 26.12 15.23 11.91
C PHE A 61 25.88 16.68 12.34
N GLU A 62 24.81 17.29 11.84
CA GLU A 62 24.39 18.63 12.22
C GLU A 62 23.27 18.55 13.25
N ALA A 63 23.54 18.93 14.49
CA ALA A 63 22.62 18.75 15.62
C ALA A 63 21.23 19.34 15.35
N ALA A 64 21.16 20.61 14.95
CA ALA A 64 19.90 21.30 14.64
C ALA A 64 19.03 20.57 13.58
N ARG A 65 19.68 19.98 12.56
CA ARG A 65 18.99 19.18 11.54
C ARG A 65 18.51 17.84 12.11
N LEU A 66 19.34 17.17 12.91
CA LEU A 66 18.98 15.89 13.51
C LEU A 66 17.80 16.04 14.47
N ASP A 67 17.77 17.10 15.27
CA ASP A 67 16.71 17.38 16.23
C ASP A 67 15.39 17.75 15.54
N SER A 68 15.43 18.61 14.52
CA SER A 68 14.25 18.95 13.72
C SER A 68 13.67 17.75 12.98
N GLU A 69 14.52 16.91 12.38
CA GLU A 69 14.07 15.66 11.75
C GLU A 69 13.50 14.68 12.77
N LEU A 70 14.09 14.57 13.97
CA LEU A 70 13.61 13.68 15.03
C LEU A 70 12.24 14.13 15.54
N LYS A 71 12.04 15.44 15.72
CA LYS A 71 10.73 16.02 16.07
C LYS A 71 9.66 15.63 15.05
N LEU A 72 9.93 15.82 13.75
CA LEU A 72 9.00 15.43 12.68
C LEU A 72 8.72 13.91 12.67
N VAL A 73 9.74 13.09 12.92
CA VAL A 73 9.60 11.63 12.97
C VAL A 73 8.69 11.21 14.12
N GLY A 74 8.86 11.82 15.30
CA GLY A 74 8.03 11.57 16.48
C GLY A 74 6.59 12.03 16.27
N GLU A 75 6.40 13.28 15.85
CA GLU A 75 5.08 13.89 15.69
C GLU A 75 4.23 13.18 14.65
N TYR A 76 4.82 12.74 13.53
CA TYR A 76 4.08 12.09 12.43
C TYR A 76 4.23 10.56 12.40
N GLY A 77 4.85 9.96 13.42
CA GLY A 77 5.05 8.52 13.55
C GLY A 77 5.71 7.88 12.33
N LEU A 78 6.80 8.48 11.86
CA LEU A 78 7.56 8.03 10.69
C LEU A 78 8.48 6.87 11.06
N ARG A 79 8.74 5.94 10.13
CA ARG A 79 9.65 4.80 10.41
C ARG A 79 11.12 5.20 10.39
N ASN A 80 11.50 6.09 9.48
CA ASN A 80 12.88 6.51 9.28
C ASN A 80 12.99 7.92 8.70
N LYS A 81 14.18 8.51 8.85
CA LYS A 81 14.53 9.83 8.27
C LYS A 81 14.39 9.86 6.75
N ARG A 82 14.50 8.71 6.07
CA ARG A 82 14.28 8.60 4.62
C ARG A 82 12.85 8.98 4.21
N GLU A 83 11.83 8.79 5.06
CA GLU A 83 10.48 9.30 4.78
C GLU A 83 10.44 10.83 4.78
N VAL A 84 11.16 11.47 5.70
CA VAL A 84 11.32 12.94 5.73
C VAL A 84 12.05 13.42 4.47
N TRP A 85 13.17 12.78 4.12
CA TRP A 85 13.98 13.18 2.96
C TRP A 85 13.25 13.00 1.62
N ARG A 86 12.30 12.07 1.52
CA ARG A 86 11.42 11.95 0.35
C ARG A 86 10.54 13.20 0.19
N VAL A 87 9.90 13.62 1.28
CA VAL A 87 9.03 14.81 1.28
C VAL A 87 9.84 16.08 1.03
N GLN A 88 11.03 16.18 1.63
CA GLN A 88 11.94 17.31 1.38
C GLN A 88 12.38 17.37 -0.10
N LEU A 89 12.66 16.22 -0.74
CA LEU A 89 13.02 16.20 -2.15
C LEU A 89 11.86 16.63 -3.04
N THR A 90 10.64 16.14 -2.77
CA THR A 90 9.45 16.55 -3.53
C THR A 90 9.19 18.04 -3.38
N LEU A 91 9.30 18.57 -2.16
CA LEU A 91 9.13 19.99 -1.87
C LEU A 91 10.21 20.82 -2.59
N SER A 92 11.46 20.37 -2.56
CA SER A 92 12.57 21.05 -3.25
C SER A 92 12.36 21.11 -4.76
N LYS A 93 11.80 20.06 -5.38
CA LYS A 93 11.44 20.04 -6.81
C LYS A 93 10.32 21.04 -7.12
N ILE A 94 9.28 21.08 -6.27
CA ILE A 94 8.16 22.01 -6.40
C ILE A 94 8.63 23.46 -6.28
N ARG A 95 9.44 23.77 -5.25
CA ARG A 95 10.02 25.11 -5.06
C ARG A 95 10.95 25.51 -6.19
N ARG A 96 11.72 24.56 -6.74
CA ARG A 96 12.59 24.85 -7.89
C ARG A 96 11.77 25.25 -9.11
N ALA A 97 10.74 24.47 -9.45
CA ALA A 97 9.83 24.82 -10.54
C ALA A 97 9.16 26.18 -10.31
N ALA A 98 8.67 26.45 -9.09
CA ALA A 98 8.08 27.74 -8.76
C ALA A 98 9.06 28.91 -8.96
N ARG A 99 10.34 28.78 -8.56
CA ARG A 99 11.35 29.83 -8.78
C ARG A 99 11.63 30.07 -10.26
N GLU A 100 11.74 29.01 -11.07
CA GLU A 100 11.96 29.11 -12.51
C GLU A 100 10.77 29.79 -13.23
N LEU A 101 9.54 29.57 -12.73
CA LEU A 101 8.35 30.23 -13.26
C LEU A 101 8.24 31.69 -12.80
N LEU A 102 8.69 31.99 -11.57
CA LEU A 102 8.63 33.33 -11.01
C LEU A 102 9.58 34.32 -11.70
N THR A 103 10.66 33.83 -12.34
CA THR A 103 11.58 34.66 -13.14
C THR A 103 11.01 35.08 -14.50
N LEU A 104 9.98 34.39 -15.00
CA LEU A 104 9.33 34.71 -16.26
C LEU A 104 8.28 35.81 -16.05
N ASP A 105 7.98 36.57 -17.11
CA ASP A 105 6.91 37.57 -17.10
C ASP A 105 5.53 36.94 -16.83
N GLU A 106 4.61 37.72 -16.24
CA GLU A 106 3.27 37.24 -15.86
C GLU A 106 2.44 36.76 -17.05
N LYS A 107 2.65 37.34 -18.24
CA LYS A 107 1.90 37.01 -19.46
C LYS A 107 2.57 35.91 -20.29
N ASP A 108 3.72 35.41 -19.87
CA ASP A 108 4.41 34.35 -20.59
C ASP A 108 3.55 33.06 -20.61
N PRO A 109 3.38 32.42 -21.79
CA PRO A 109 2.52 31.25 -21.92
C PRO A 109 2.99 30.08 -21.06
N LYS A 110 4.30 29.92 -20.85
CA LYS A 110 4.86 28.85 -20.01
C LYS A 110 4.51 29.08 -18.55
N ARG A 111 4.63 30.32 -18.07
CA ARG A 111 4.26 30.69 -16.69
C ARG A 111 2.78 30.44 -16.44
N LEU A 112 1.91 30.87 -17.36
CA LEU A 112 0.47 30.68 -17.25
C LEU A 112 0.08 29.20 -17.25
N PHE A 113 0.66 28.39 -18.14
CA PHE A 113 0.31 26.98 -18.25
C PHE A 113 0.89 26.15 -17.09
N GLU A 114 2.21 26.17 -16.91
CA GLU A 114 2.89 25.35 -15.90
C GLU A 114 2.59 25.83 -14.48
N GLY A 115 2.50 27.15 -14.27
CA GLY A 115 2.16 27.73 -12.97
C GLY A 115 0.77 27.33 -12.51
N ASN A 116 -0.24 27.46 -13.38
CA ASN A 116 -1.60 27.02 -13.06
C ASN A 116 -1.69 25.50 -12.86
N ALA A 117 -0.95 24.71 -13.63
CA ALA A 117 -0.89 23.26 -13.44
C ALA A 117 -0.27 22.88 -12.08
N LEU A 118 0.76 23.60 -11.64
CA LEU A 118 1.42 23.39 -10.35
C LEU A 118 0.46 23.72 -9.20
N ILE A 119 -0.18 24.90 -9.24
CA ILE A 119 -1.13 25.34 -8.21
C ILE A 119 -2.32 24.38 -8.12
N ARG A 120 -2.93 24.01 -9.25
CA ARG A 120 -4.05 23.04 -9.28
C ARG A 120 -3.68 21.71 -8.65
N ARG A 121 -2.45 21.21 -8.86
CA ARG A 121 -1.98 19.97 -8.25
C ARG A 121 -1.88 20.09 -6.73
N LEU A 122 -1.35 21.22 -6.22
CA LEU A 122 -1.20 21.47 -4.79
C LEU A 122 -2.54 21.63 -4.08
N VAL A 123 -3.47 22.35 -4.69
CA VAL A 123 -4.85 22.50 -4.19
C VAL A 123 -5.56 21.15 -4.17
N ARG A 124 -5.49 20.36 -5.24
CA ARG A 124 -6.12 19.02 -5.29
C ARG A 124 -5.61 18.09 -4.18
N VAL A 125 -4.33 18.18 -3.84
CA VAL A 125 -3.75 17.42 -2.74
C VAL A 125 -4.19 17.98 -1.38
N GLY A 126 -4.49 19.27 -1.28
CA GLY A 126 -4.84 19.97 -0.06
C GLY A 126 -3.64 20.52 0.71
N VAL A 127 -2.52 20.75 0.04
CA VAL A 127 -1.33 21.41 0.64
C VAL A 127 -1.50 22.93 0.65
N LEU A 128 -2.23 23.46 -0.33
CA LEU A 128 -2.51 24.88 -0.48
C LEU A 128 -4.03 25.09 -0.44
N ASP A 129 -4.45 26.12 0.26
CA ASP A 129 -5.85 26.52 0.33
C ASP A 129 -6.29 27.27 -0.95
N GLU A 130 -7.59 27.23 -1.24
CA GLU A 130 -8.18 27.85 -2.43
C GLU A 130 -8.03 29.39 -2.42
N SER A 131 -7.96 29.99 -1.24
CA SER A 131 -7.72 31.43 -1.08
C SER A 131 -6.30 31.86 -1.48
N ARG A 132 -5.33 30.93 -1.48
CA ARG A 132 -3.90 31.21 -1.65
C ARG A 132 -3.34 30.72 -2.99
N MET A 133 -4.10 30.83 -4.07
CA MET A 133 -3.70 30.39 -5.42
C MET A 133 -2.69 31.34 -6.11
N LYS A 134 -1.56 31.63 -5.46
CA LYS A 134 -0.43 32.39 -6.05
C LYS A 134 0.87 31.58 -5.95
N LEU A 135 1.77 31.80 -6.91
CA LEU A 135 3.07 31.11 -6.94
C LEU A 135 3.96 31.46 -5.74
N ASP A 136 3.83 32.66 -5.17
CA ASP A 136 4.64 33.10 -4.03
C ASP A 136 4.37 32.25 -2.78
N TYR A 137 3.11 31.84 -2.55
CA TYR A 137 2.76 30.98 -1.43
C TYR A 137 3.37 29.57 -1.54
N VAL A 138 3.66 29.11 -2.77
CA VAL A 138 4.33 27.82 -2.99
C VAL A 138 5.76 27.82 -2.42
N LEU A 139 6.42 28.98 -2.38
CA LEU A 139 7.75 29.11 -1.77
C LEU A 139 7.70 28.99 -0.25
N ALA A 140 6.61 29.43 0.38
CA ALA A 140 6.43 29.40 1.83
C ALA A 140 6.05 28.01 2.39
N LEU A 141 5.74 27.03 1.54
CA LEU A 141 5.30 25.68 1.95
C LEU A 141 6.31 24.98 2.85
N LYS A 142 5.84 24.35 3.92
CA LYS A 142 6.70 23.60 4.85
C LYS A 142 6.57 22.09 4.62
N VAL A 143 7.39 21.31 5.31
CA VAL A 143 7.41 19.84 5.17
C VAL A 143 6.17 19.24 5.83
N GLU A 144 5.73 19.87 6.91
CA GLU A 144 4.54 19.57 7.71
C GLU A 144 3.30 19.52 6.83
N ASP A 145 3.09 20.51 5.95
CA ASP A 145 1.93 20.59 5.05
C ASP A 145 1.75 19.32 4.21
N PHE A 146 2.84 18.66 3.80
CA PHE A 146 2.79 17.39 3.08
C PHE A 146 2.60 16.17 4.00
N LEU A 147 3.16 16.22 5.21
CA LEU A 147 3.00 15.15 6.21
C LEU A 147 1.56 15.10 6.73
N GLU A 148 0.88 16.24 6.84
CA GLU A 148 -0.53 16.32 7.22
C GLU A 148 -1.48 15.66 6.20
N ARG A 149 -1.08 15.61 4.92
CA ARG A 149 -1.89 15.01 3.84
C ARG A 149 -1.70 13.51 3.67
N ARG A 150 -0.87 12.89 4.51
CA ARG A 150 -0.66 11.44 4.49
C ARG A 150 -1.88 10.71 5.03
N LEU A 151 -2.18 9.53 4.49
CA LEU A 151 -3.27 8.70 4.98
C LEU A 151 -3.12 8.38 6.47
N GLN A 152 -1.88 8.15 6.92
CA GLN A 152 -1.58 7.88 8.33
C GLN A 152 -2.06 9.00 9.28
N THR A 153 -1.80 10.25 8.93
CA THR A 153 -2.13 11.41 9.77
C THR A 153 -3.61 11.75 9.68
N LEU A 154 -4.20 11.64 8.49
CA LEU A 154 -5.63 11.83 8.29
C LEU A 154 -6.47 10.81 9.06
N VAL A 155 -6.08 9.53 9.07
CA VAL A 155 -6.76 8.49 9.85
C VAL A 155 -6.74 8.79 11.35
N TYR A 156 -5.62 9.32 11.85
CA TYR A 156 -5.52 9.76 13.25
C TYR A 156 -6.39 10.99 13.52
N LYS A 157 -6.33 12.02 12.66
CA LYS A 157 -7.15 13.25 12.78
C LYS A 157 -8.65 12.96 12.68
N LEU A 158 -9.06 11.93 11.94
CA LEU A 158 -10.46 11.48 11.84
C LEU A 158 -10.93 10.64 13.06
N GLY A 159 -10.05 10.34 14.02
CA GLY A 159 -10.41 9.57 15.21
C GLY A 159 -10.58 8.06 15.00
N LEU A 160 -10.27 7.53 13.81
CA LEU A 160 -10.34 6.09 13.51
C LEU A 160 -9.26 5.28 14.27
N ALA A 161 -8.22 5.95 14.76
CA ALA A 161 -7.13 5.33 15.49
C ALA A 161 -6.77 6.15 16.74
N LYS A 162 -6.46 5.45 17.84
CA LYS A 162 -6.05 6.07 19.12
C LYS A 162 -4.73 6.85 19.07
N SER A 163 -3.84 6.50 18.15
CA SER A 163 -2.49 7.07 18.02
C SER A 163 -2.04 7.00 16.57
N ILE A 164 -1.10 7.84 16.18
CA ILE A 164 -0.48 7.85 14.85
C ILE A 164 0.23 6.52 14.53
N HIS A 165 0.82 5.87 15.54
CA HIS A 165 1.41 4.54 15.38
C HIS A 165 0.34 3.47 15.18
N HIS A 166 -0.79 3.59 15.89
CA HIS A 166 -1.94 2.70 15.71
C HIS A 166 -2.53 2.85 14.30
N ALA A 167 -2.68 4.08 13.80
CA ALA A 167 -3.13 4.34 12.43
C ALA A 167 -2.24 3.63 11.39
N ARG A 168 -0.91 3.68 11.57
CA ARG A 168 0.03 3.00 10.68
C ARG A 168 -0.18 1.49 10.64
N VAL A 169 -0.41 0.87 11.80
CA VAL A 169 -0.66 -0.56 11.92
C VAL A 169 -1.97 -0.94 11.22
N LEU A 170 -3.05 -0.20 11.46
CA LEU A 170 -4.35 -0.45 10.83
C LEU A 170 -4.28 -0.38 9.29
N ILE A 171 -3.57 0.61 8.76
CA ILE A 171 -3.35 0.74 7.31
C ILE A 171 -2.58 -0.49 6.79
N ARG A 172 -1.45 -0.83 7.44
CA ARG A 172 -0.61 -1.96 7.00
C ARG A 172 -1.34 -3.31 7.05
N GLN A 173 -2.23 -3.48 8.03
CA GLN A 173 -3.08 -4.66 8.21
C GLN A 173 -4.31 -4.67 7.29
N ARG A 174 -4.44 -3.69 6.38
CA ARG A 174 -5.51 -3.60 5.37
C ARG A 174 -6.90 -3.37 5.97
N HIS A 175 -6.99 -2.65 7.09
CA HIS A 175 -8.27 -2.31 7.71
C HIS A 175 -8.88 -1.02 7.18
N ILE A 176 -8.13 -0.22 6.42
CA ILE A 176 -8.55 1.10 5.96
C ILE A 176 -8.74 1.11 4.45
N ARG A 177 -9.83 1.74 4.01
CA ARG A 177 -10.11 2.03 2.60
C ARG A 177 -10.18 3.53 2.36
N VAL A 178 -9.91 3.91 1.12
CA VAL A 178 -10.15 5.25 0.60
C VAL A 178 -11.10 5.11 -0.59
N GLY A 179 -12.34 5.58 -0.43
CA GLY A 179 -13.43 5.29 -1.35
C GLY A 179 -13.74 3.79 -1.36
N LYS A 180 -13.61 3.16 -2.53
CA LYS A 180 -13.87 1.72 -2.71
C LYS A 180 -12.62 0.86 -2.49
N GLN A 181 -11.43 1.45 -2.58
CA GLN A 181 -10.17 0.71 -2.61
C GLN A 181 -9.53 0.59 -1.22
N ILE A 182 -9.09 -0.62 -0.86
CA ILE A 182 -8.29 -0.84 0.34
C ILE A 182 -6.86 -0.34 0.08
N VAL A 183 -6.36 0.51 0.96
CA VAL A 183 -5.01 1.11 0.86
C VAL A 183 -4.15 0.63 2.00
N ASN A 184 -3.00 0.00 1.68
CA ASN A 184 -2.08 -0.58 2.66
C ASN A 184 -0.76 0.19 2.83
N VAL A 185 -0.67 1.39 2.24
CA VAL A 185 0.52 2.23 2.25
C VAL A 185 0.27 3.49 3.09
N PRO A 186 0.92 3.65 4.27
CA PRO A 186 0.73 4.82 5.14
C PRO A 186 1.25 6.14 4.53
N SER A 187 2.13 6.06 3.54
CA SER A 187 2.65 7.22 2.80
C SER A 187 1.75 7.67 1.65
N PHE A 188 0.57 7.06 1.49
CA PHE A 188 -0.39 7.49 0.48
C PHE A 188 -0.85 8.92 0.76
N ILE A 189 -0.78 9.78 -0.25
CA ILE A 189 -1.20 11.18 -0.15
C ILE A 189 -2.67 11.25 -0.56
N VAL A 190 -3.53 11.64 0.36
CA VAL A 190 -4.98 11.68 0.11
C VAL A 190 -5.37 13.04 -0.47
N ARG A 191 -6.09 13.01 -1.60
CA ARG A 191 -6.70 14.18 -2.23
C ARG A 191 -7.87 14.71 -1.39
N LEU A 192 -8.20 15.99 -1.52
CA LEU A 192 -9.34 16.58 -0.81
C LEU A 192 -10.65 15.84 -1.10
N ASP A 193 -10.93 15.52 -2.37
CA ASP A 193 -12.14 14.82 -2.79
C ASP A 193 -12.28 13.43 -2.13
N SER A 194 -11.16 12.73 -1.95
CA SER A 194 -11.13 11.38 -1.38
C SER A 194 -11.10 11.36 0.15
N GLN A 195 -10.85 12.50 0.79
CA GLN A 195 -10.69 12.58 2.24
C GLN A 195 -11.98 12.24 2.99
N LYS A 196 -13.15 12.63 2.46
CA LYS A 196 -14.45 12.31 3.04
C LYS A 196 -14.81 10.82 2.99
N HIS A 197 -14.10 10.05 2.18
CA HIS A 197 -14.38 8.65 1.91
C HIS A 197 -13.35 7.72 2.58
N ILE A 198 -12.72 8.17 3.66
CA ILE A 198 -11.78 7.36 4.44
C ILE A 198 -12.57 6.66 5.54
N ASP A 199 -12.66 5.33 5.47
CA ASP A 199 -13.37 4.52 6.45
C ASP A 199 -12.67 3.18 6.66
N PHE A 200 -13.18 2.39 7.62
CA PHE A 200 -12.84 0.98 7.70
C PHE A 200 -13.29 0.23 6.44
N ALA A 201 -12.49 -0.75 6.04
CA ALA A 201 -12.84 -1.64 4.95
C ALA A 201 -14.01 -2.55 5.38
N ILE A 202 -14.98 -2.73 4.48
CA ILE A 202 -16.16 -3.60 4.73
C ILE A 202 -15.71 -5.03 5.08
N THR A 203 -14.64 -5.51 4.45
CA THR A 203 -14.06 -6.84 4.70
C THR A 203 -13.29 -6.93 6.01
N SER A 204 -12.98 -5.81 6.65
CA SER A 204 -12.23 -5.81 7.90
C SER A 204 -13.12 -6.15 9.09
N PRO A 205 -12.58 -6.79 10.14
CA PRO A 205 -13.33 -7.06 11.37
C PRO A 205 -13.94 -5.82 12.03
N PHE A 206 -13.36 -4.64 11.79
CA PHE A 206 -13.84 -3.36 12.33
C PHE A 206 -14.93 -2.70 11.47
N GLY A 207 -15.06 -3.12 10.20
CA GLY A 207 -16.05 -2.59 9.26
C GLY A 207 -17.23 -3.53 9.01
N GLY A 208 -17.50 -4.46 9.93
CA GLY A 208 -18.58 -5.46 9.81
C GLY A 208 -18.17 -6.78 9.14
N GLY A 209 -16.88 -6.95 8.83
CA GLY A 209 -16.34 -8.19 8.30
C GLY A 209 -16.16 -9.28 9.37
N ARG A 210 -15.96 -10.53 8.91
CA ARG A 210 -15.74 -11.67 9.80
C ARG A 210 -14.51 -11.47 10.67
N PHE A 211 -14.60 -11.86 11.95
CA PHE A 211 -13.46 -11.83 12.86
C PHE A 211 -12.26 -12.62 12.34
N GLY A 212 -11.06 -12.11 12.63
CA GLY A 212 -9.79 -12.66 12.17
C GLY A 212 -9.53 -14.08 12.68
N ARG A 213 -8.65 -14.79 11.97
CA ARG A 213 -8.33 -16.22 12.22
C ARG A 213 -8.03 -16.54 13.69
N VAL A 214 -7.15 -15.76 14.33
CA VAL A 214 -6.72 -16.02 15.71
C VAL A 214 -7.86 -15.79 16.70
N ARG A 215 -8.60 -14.69 16.57
CA ARG A 215 -9.77 -14.42 17.41
C ARG A 215 -10.81 -15.52 17.27
N ARG A 216 -11.06 -15.98 16.05
CA ARG A 216 -11.97 -17.11 15.80
C ARG A 216 -11.46 -18.43 16.36
N LYS A 217 -10.16 -18.72 16.27
CA LYS A 217 -9.57 -19.93 16.88
C LYS A 217 -9.69 -19.89 18.39
N LYS A 218 -9.42 -18.73 19.01
CA LYS A 218 -9.56 -18.55 20.46
C LYS A 218 -11.00 -18.66 20.93
N ALA A 219 -11.96 -18.06 20.21
CA ALA A 219 -13.38 -18.19 20.55
C ALA A 219 -13.84 -19.66 20.52
N LYS A 220 -13.48 -20.41 19.47
CA LYS A 220 -13.77 -21.84 19.39
C LYS A 220 -13.12 -22.68 20.49
N ALA A 221 -11.91 -22.32 20.91
CA ALA A 221 -11.22 -23.02 22.00
C ALA A 221 -11.79 -22.67 23.37
N ALA A 222 -12.44 -21.51 23.52
CA ALA A 222 -13.17 -21.17 24.73
C ALA A 222 -14.53 -21.90 24.76
N GLU A 223 -15.26 -21.93 23.64
CA GLU A 223 -16.53 -22.67 23.52
C GLU A 223 -16.37 -24.17 23.84
N GLY A 224 -15.29 -24.82 23.40
CA GLY A 224 -15.04 -26.23 23.72
C GLY A 224 -14.36 -26.49 25.07
N GLY A 225 -14.03 -25.45 25.85
CA GLY A 225 -13.52 -25.60 27.22
C GLY A 225 -14.64 -25.56 28.25
N ASP A 226 -15.73 -24.84 27.97
CA ASP A 226 -16.92 -24.81 28.82
C ASP A 226 -17.76 -26.10 28.69
N GLU A 227 -17.70 -26.82 27.56
CA GLU A 227 -18.40 -28.11 27.36
C GLU A 227 -17.78 -29.28 28.15
N GLU A 228 -16.48 -29.23 28.51
CA GLU A 228 -15.82 -30.29 29.30
C GLU A 228 -16.04 -30.11 30.82
N GLU A 229 -16.38 -28.91 31.31
CA GLU A 229 -16.65 -28.67 32.73
C GLU A 229 -18.09 -29.02 33.16
N GLU A 230 -19.07 -29.06 32.24
CA GLU A 230 -20.45 -29.46 32.54
C GLU A 230 -20.67 -30.99 32.57
N GLU A 231 -19.80 -31.80 31.94
CA GLU A 231 -19.90 -33.28 31.97
C GLU A 231 -19.31 -33.91 33.25
N ASP A 232 -18.52 -33.17 34.03
CA ASP A 232 -17.88 -33.65 35.27
C ASP A 232 -18.68 -33.32 36.55
N GLU A 233 -19.82 -32.63 36.45
CA GLU A 233 -20.70 -32.27 37.59
C GLU A 233 -22.01 -33.08 37.73
N GLU A 234 -22.25 -34.13 36.92
CA GLU A 234 -23.46 -35.00 36.99
C GLU A 234 -23.22 -36.42 37.55
#